data_AF-A0A528I5J0-F1
#
_entry.id   AF-A0A528I5J0-F1
#
_cell.length_a   1.000
_cell.length_b   1.000
_cell.length_c   1.000
_cell.angle_alpha   90.00
_cell.angle_beta   90.00
_cell.angle_gamma   90.00
#
_symmetry.space_group_name_H-M   'P 1'
#
loop_
_entity.id
_entity.type
_entity.pdbx_description
1 polymer ?
#
loop_
_entity_poly.entity_id
_entity_poly.type
_entity_poly.pdbx_seq_one_letter_code
_entity_poly.pdbx_strand_id
1 'polypeptide(L)'
;IVERYNGLLWYPSIYEGFEYSENVLYTGATLNQNTFALADFILQRYGPRVFMAGSDYIYPHESNRVMRDLLECKGGTIVEEQYVPLDADERRMRRLMADIEKAAPNAVFSTVIGRSAQFLYRLYAEAGIDRTRRPIASLTLAEGEIRVIGAEHCTGHVLAAPYLASVDSGENQRFVGELARRFGDRTTATMWSQTAYTQVHMFARALEKAGTLDTFRLGQAALAVDYASPEGRMMFDQENR
;
A
#
# COMPACT_ATOMS: atom_id res chain seq x y z
N ILE A 1 22.24 8.63 5.09
CA ILE A 1 22.22 9.91 5.84
C ILE A 1 21.97 9.64 7.32
N VAL A 2 20.91 8.92 7.68
CA VAL A 2 20.54 8.59 9.07
C VAL A 2 21.69 7.94 9.86
N GLU A 3 22.28 6.88 9.31
CA GLU A 3 23.38 6.13 9.93
C GLU A 3 24.60 7.00 10.24
N ARG A 4 24.95 7.94 9.34
CA ARG A 4 26.10 8.85 9.51
C ARG A 4 25.97 9.75 10.74
N TYR A 5 24.74 10.03 11.17
CA TYR A 5 24.46 10.85 12.35
C TYR A 5 24.03 10.02 13.56
N ASN A 6 24.12 8.68 13.47
CA ASN A 6 23.59 7.76 14.46
C ASN A 6 22.13 8.12 14.83
N GLY A 7 21.32 8.50 13.84
CA GLY A 7 19.90 8.80 14.04
C GLY A 7 19.07 7.52 14.12
N LEU A 8 17.87 7.60 14.70
CA LEU A 8 16.87 6.54 14.60
C LEU A 8 15.69 7.06 13.78
N LEU A 9 15.59 6.60 12.53
CA LEU A 9 14.46 6.92 11.67
C LEU A 9 13.34 5.93 11.95
N TRP A 10 12.16 6.45 12.25
CA TRP A 10 10.94 5.66 12.22
C TRP A 10 10.30 5.89 10.84
N TYR A 11 10.11 4.83 10.06
CA TYR A 11 9.67 4.90 8.66
C TYR A 11 8.23 4.38 8.48
N PRO A 12 7.23 5.28 8.37
CA PRO A 12 5.80 4.91 8.39
C PRO A 12 5.24 4.73 6.98
N SER A 13 5.99 4.07 6.09
CA SER A 13 5.57 3.85 4.72
C SER A 13 5.74 2.39 4.33
N ILE A 14 4.81 1.92 3.50
CA ILE A 14 4.97 0.71 2.72
C ILE A 14 6.18 0.89 1.79
N TYR A 15 6.94 -0.18 1.65
CA TYR A 15 8.07 -0.26 0.73
C TYR A 15 8.24 -1.70 0.23
N GLU A 16 9.15 -1.87 -0.72
CA GLU A 16 9.40 -3.13 -1.42
C GLU A 16 10.04 -4.22 -0.55
N GLY A 17 10.61 -3.86 0.60
CA GLY A 17 11.44 -4.77 1.39
C GLY A 17 12.90 -4.73 0.95
N PHE A 18 13.64 -5.81 1.23
CA PHE A 18 15.04 -6.01 0.81
C PHE A 18 16.05 -4.95 1.32
N GLU A 19 15.66 -4.20 2.35
CA GLU A 19 16.52 -3.26 3.06
C GLU A 19 16.63 -3.69 4.53
N TYR A 20 17.81 -3.50 5.11
CA TYR A 20 18.05 -3.67 6.53
C TYR A 20 18.95 -2.52 7.00
N SER A 21 18.55 -1.85 8.06
CA SER A 21 19.35 -0.80 8.70
C SER A 21 19.01 -0.74 10.18
N GLU A 22 20.02 -0.91 11.03
CA GLU A 22 19.88 -0.83 12.49
C GLU A 22 19.35 0.55 12.97
N ASN A 23 19.49 1.56 12.10
CA ASN A 23 19.06 2.94 12.32
C ASN A 23 17.66 3.24 11.78
N VAL A 24 16.93 2.24 11.26
CA VAL A 24 15.58 2.41 10.72
C VAL A 24 14.61 1.42 11.36
N LEU A 25 13.47 1.94 11.80
CA LEU A 25 12.34 1.16 12.30
C LEU A 25 11.20 1.23 11.29
N TYR A 26 11.03 0.15 10.53
CA TYR A 26 9.98 0.03 9.53
C TYR A 26 8.66 -0.35 10.20
N THR A 27 7.66 0.53 10.15
CA THR A 27 6.31 0.26 10.69
C THR A 27 5.28 0.06 9.60
N GLY A 28 5.61 0.38 8.35
CA GLY A 28 4.76 0.10 7.19
C GLY A 28 4.95 -1.32 6.68
N ALA A 29 3.93 -1.81 5.97
CA ALA A 29 3.96 -3.17 5.47
C ALA A 29 4.99 -3.39 4.36
N THR A 30 5.58 -4.59 4.31
CA THR A 30 6.40 -5.09 3.18
C THR A 30 5.57 -5.98 2.26
N LEU A 31 6.09 -6.29 1.07
CA LEU A 31 5.35 -7.02 0.02
C LEU A 31 4.80 -8.37 0.48
N ASN A 32 5.49 -9.07 1.39
CA ASN A 32 5.03 -10.36 1.90
C ASN A 32 3.73 -10.27 2.72
N GLN A 33 3.35 -9.10 3.20
CA GLN A 33 2.19 -8.91 4.08
C GLN A 33 0.88 -8.64 3.33
N ASN A 34 0.94 -8.25 2.05
CA ASN A 34 -0.26 -7.95 1.25
C ASN A 34 -0.25 -8.62 -0.14
N THR A 35 0.91 -8.79 -0.76
CA THR A 35 1.03 -9.23 -2.17
C THR A 35 0.63 -10.70 -2.34
N PHE A 36 0.97 -11.56 -1.38
CA PHE A 36 0.62 -12.99 -1.41
C PHE A 36 -0.90 -13.19 -1.42
N ALA A 37 -1.60 -12.55 -0.48
CA ALA A 37 -3.05 -12.64 -0.38
C ALA A 37 -3.73 -12.07 -1.64
N LEU A 38 -3.20 -10.97 -2.19
CA LEU A 38 -3.75 -10.38 -3.41
C LEU A 38 -3.55 -11.29 -4.63
N ALA A 39 -2.37 -11.92 -4.78
CA ALA A 39 -2.10 -12.85 -5.87
C ALA A 39 -3.07 -14.05 -5.83
N ASP A 40 -3.27 -14.64 -4.66
CA ASP A 40 -4.23 -15.72 -4.46
C ASP A 40 -5.66 -15.29 -4.78
N PHE A 41 -6.06 -14.12 -4.30
CA PHE A 41 -7.38 -13.58 -4.57
C PHE A 41 -7.62 -13.35 -6.06
N ILE A 42 -6.63 -12.80 -6.79
CA ILE A 42 -6.72 -12.57 -8.23
C ILE A 42 -6.96 -13.87 -8.99
N LEU A 43 -6.13 -14.89 -8.74
CA LEU A 43 -6.19 -16.17 -9.45
C LEU A 43 -7.48 -16.91 -9.16
N GLN A 44 -7.90 -16.95 -7.89
CA GLN A 44 -9.10 -17.68 -7.47
C GLN A 44 -10.39 -17.00 -7.95
N ARG A 45 -10.44 -15.67 -7.93
CA ARG A 45 -11.68 -14.92 -8.19
C ARG A 45 -11.89 -14.51 -9.64
N TYR A 46 -10.82 -14.15 -10.35
CA TYR A 46 -10.91 -13.52 -11.67
C TYR A 46 -10.25 -14.34 -12.77
N GLY A 47 -9.13 -15.01 -12.47
CA GLY A 47 -8.47 -15.95 -13.36
C GLY A 47 -6.99 -15.63 -13.64
N PRO A 48 -6.35 -16.42 -14.50
CA PRO A 48 -4.89 -16.48 -14.57
C PRO A 48 -4.24 -15.36 -15.41
N ARG A 49 -4.97 -14.68 -16.30
CA ARG A 49 -4.39 -13.68 -17.22
C ARG A 49 -4.32 -12.31 -16.57
N VAL A 50 -3.14 -11.86 -16.17
CA VAL A 50 -2.95 -10.60 -15.45
C VAL A 50 -2.16 -9.61 -16.31
N PHE A 51 -2.66 -8.38 -16.42
CA PHE A 51 -1.91 -7.25 -16.97
C PHE A 51 -1.28 -6.48 -15.83
N MET A 52 -0.02 -6.07 -15.95
CA MET A 52 0.67 -5.31 -14.90
C MET A 52 0.94 -3.88 -15.35
N ALA A 53 0.55 -2.90 -14.52
CA ALA A 53 0.75 -1.49 -14.79
C ALA A 53 1.37 -0.79 -13.57
N GLY A 54 2.53 -0.15 -13.76
CA GLY A 54 3.26 0.52 -12.68
C GLY A 54 3.68 1.95 -13.01
N SER A 55 3.92 2.76 -11.98
CA SER A 55 4.67 4.01 -12.14
C SER A 55 6.17 3.72 -12.23
N ASP A 56 6.91 4.45 -13.06
CA ASP A 56 8.32 4.14 -13.36
C ASP A 56 9.29 4.61 -12.27
N TYR A 57 9.32 3.90 -11.15
CA TYR A 57 10.28 4.04 -10.05
C TYR A 57 10.44 2.70 -9.31
N ILE A 58 11.35 2.62 -8.33
CA ILE A 58 11.79 1.34 -7.75
C ILE A 58 10.66 0.47 -7.16
N TYR A 59 9.72 1.07 -6.44
CA TYR A 59 8.70 0.30 -5.72
C TYR A 59 7.78 -0.51 -6.67
N PRO A 60 7.22 0.05 -7.77
CA PRO A 60 6.48 -0.72 -8.76
C PRO A 60 7.30 -1.83 -9.42
N HIS A 61 8.58 -1.61 -9.72
CA HIS A 61 9.45 -2.64 -10.31
C HIS A 61 9.60 -3.85 -9.39
N GLU A 62 9.92 -3.64 -8.12
CA GLU A 62 10.08 -4.74 -7.15
C GLU A 62 8.74 -5.38 -6.77
N SER A 63 7.68 -4.57 -6.62
CA SER A 63 6.32 -5.08 -6.36
C SER A 63 5.84 -5.97 -7.50
N ASN A 64 6.08 -5.55 -8.75
CA ASN A 64 5.72 -6.32 -9.93
C ASN A 64 6.58 -7.59 -10.04
N ARG A 65 7.88 -7.52 -9.77
CA ARG A 65 8.74 -8.71 -9.76
C ARG A 65 8.21 -9.79 -8.80
N VAL A 66 7.89 -9.42 -7.56
CA VAL A 66 7.33 -10.35 -6.56
C VAL A 66 5.95 -10.85 -6.98
N MET A 67 5.06 -9.97 -7.46
CA MET A 67 3.73 -10.36 -7.92
C MET A 67 3.79 -11.33 -9.10
N ARG A 68 4.70 -11.11 -10.06
CA ARG A 68 4.96 -12.01 -11.19
C ARG A 68 5.35 -13.39 -10.71
N ASP A 69 6.36 -13.49 -9.85
CA ASP A 69 6.83 -14.78 -9.32
C ASP A 69 5.68 -15.53 -8.64
N LEU A 70 4.87 -14.83 -7.84
CA LEU A 70 3.71 -15.40 -7.15
C LEU A 70 2.60 -15.86 -8.08
N LEU A 71 2.30 -15.10 -9.13
CA LEU A 71 1.28 -15.46 -10.11
C LEU A 71 1.74 -16.64 -10.97
N GLU A 72 2.94 -16.58 -11.53
CA GLU A 72 3.46 -17.60 -12.45
C GLU A 72 3.69 -18.95 -11.75
N CYS A 73 4.19 -18.96 -10.51
CA CYS A 73 4.35 -20.20 -9.75
C CYS A 73 3.01 -20.89 -9.42
N LYS A 74 1.89 -20.14 -9.48
CA LYS A 74 0.53 -20.63 -9.23
C LYS A 74 -0.30 -20.81 -10.52
N GLY A 75 0.35 -20.81 -11.69
CA GLY A 75 -0.29 -21.03 -12.99
C GLY A 75 -0.95 -19.79 -13.61
N GLY A 76 -0.68 -18.60 -13.07
CA GLY A 76 -0.97 -17.33 -13.70
C GLY A 76 -0.10 -17.04 -14.92
N THR A 77 -0.50 -16.06 -15.72
CA THR A 77 0.25 -15.60 -16.89
C THR A 77 0.19 -14.09 -16.96
N ILE A 78 1.36 -13.45 -17.01
CA ILE A 78 1.43 -12.01 -17.25
C ILE A 78 1.28 -11.77 -18.75
N VAL A 79 0.18 -11.13 -19.16
CA VAL A 79 -0.14 -10.91 -20.58
C VAL A 79 0.60 -9.71 -21.15
N GLU A 80 0.96 -8.76 -20.29
CA GLU A 80 1.70 -7.54 -20.61
C GLU A 80 2.14 -6.88 -19.30
N GLU A 81 3.28 -6.19 -19.33
CA GLU A 81 3.76 -5.37 -18.21
C GLU A 81 4.23 -4.01 -18.74
N GLN A 82 3.65 -2.93 -18.23
CA GLN A 82 4.00 -1.58 -18.66
C GLN A 82 4.25 -0.62 -17.51
N TYR A 83 5.21 0.27 -17.73
CA TYR A 83 5.53 1.38 -16.84
C TYR A 83 5.21 2.73 -17.48
N VAL A 84 4.67 3.62 -16.67
CA VAL A 84 4.37 5.01 -17.05
C VAL A 84 5.17 5.98 -16.18
N PRO A 85 5.66 7.11 -16.75
CA PRO A 85 6.28 8.16 -15.94
C PRO A 85 5.37 8.63 -14.80
N LEU A 86 5.97 9.09 -13.69
CA LEU A 86 5.23 9.60 -12.53
C LEU A 86 4.29 10.78 -12.87
N ASP A 87 4.65 11.57 -13.87
CA ASP A 87 3.91 12.71 -14.39
C ASP A 87 3.15 12.40 -15.69
N ALA A 88 2.86 11.12 -15.96
CA ALA A 88 2.20 10.69 -17.18
C ALA A 88 0.87 11.44 -17.42
N ASP A 89 0.80 12.11 -18.57
CA ASP A 89 -0.37 12.83 -19.05
C ASP A 89 -1.52 11.87 -19.41
N GLU A 90 -2.73 12.42 -19.53
CA GLU A 90 -3.92 11.64 -19.89
C GLU A 90 -3.75 10.88 -21.21
N ARG A 91 -3.02 11.46 -22.18
CA ARG A 91 -2.74 10.82 -23.47
C ARG A 91 -1.88 9.56 -23.31
N ARG A 92 -0.87 9.56 -22.43
CA ARG A 92 -0.10 8.36 -22.08
C ARG A 92 -1.00 7.32 -21.41
N MET A 93 -1.90 7.75 -20.52
CA MET A 93 -2.84 6.85 -19.86
C MET A 93 -3.88 6.24 -20.81
N ARG A 94 -4.34 6.99 -21.83
CA ARG A 94 -5.21 6.46 -22.89
C ARG A 94 -4.54 5.38 -23.74
N ARG A 95 -3.23 5.48 -23.98
CA ARG A 95 -2.47 4.41 -24.66
C ARG A 95 -2.38 3.15 -23.80
N LEU A 96 -2.04 3.31 -22.52
CA LEU A 96 -2.04 2.18 -21.57
C LEU A 96 -3.42 1.50 -21.52
N MET A 97 -4.50 2.29 -21.49
CA MET A 97 -5.86 1.77 -21.49
C MET A 97 -6.18 0.98 -22.78
N ALA A 98 -5.79 1.48 -23.94
CA ALA A 98 -5.98 0.77 -25.21
C ALA A 98 -5.25 -0.60 -25.22
N ASP A 99 -4.05 -0.66 -24.62
CA ASP A 99 -3.31 -1.92 -24.49
C ASP A 99 -3.98 -2.88 -23.49
N ILE A 100 -4.53 -2.37 -22.38
CA ILE A 100 -5.33 -3.15 -21.42
C ILE A 100 -6.59 -3.72 -22.09
N GLU A 101 -7.29 -2.93 -22.92
CA GLU A 101 -8.47 -3.40 -23.66
C GLU A 101 -8.10 -4.49 -24.65
N LYS A 102 -7.04 -4.28 -25.44
CA LYS A 102 -6.54 -5.23 -26.43
C LYS A 102 -6.08 -6.54 -25.81
N ALA A 103 -5.39 -6.50 -24.67
CA ALA A 103 -4.89 -7.70 -23.99
C ALA A 103 -6.00 -8.52 -23.34
N ALA A 104 -7.15 -7.90 -23.07
CA ALA A 104 -8.32 -8.49 -22.42
C ALA A 104 -7.96 -9.37 -21.19
N PRO A 105 -7.22 -8.83 -20.19
CA PRO A 105 -6.83 -9.61 -19.01
C PRO A 105 -8.03 -9.94 -18.12
N ASN A 106 -7.89 -10.98 -17.30
CA ASN A 106 -8.80 -11.30 -16.20
C ASN A 106 -8.73 -10.25 -15.08
N ALA A 107 -7.56 -9.67 -14.83
CA ALA A 107 -7.38 -8.57 -13.88
C ALA A 107 -6.20 -7.67 -14.29
N VAL A 108 -6.23 -6.41 -13.87
CA VAL A 108 -5.08 -5.50 -13.98
C VAL A 108 -4.46 -5.36 -12.59
N PHE A 109 -3.23 -5.84 -12.39
CA PHE A 109 -2.45 -5.51 -11.20
C PHE A 109 -1.84 -4.12 -11.37
N SER A 110 -2.17 -3.19 -10.46
CA SER A 110 -1.76 -1.79 -10.57
C SER A 110 -0.97 -1.29 -9.37
N THR A 111 0.24 -0.84 -9.68
CA THR A 111 1.17 -0.08 -8.84
C THR A 111 1.37 1.34 -9.39
N VAL A 112 0.40 1.83 -10.19
CA VAL A 112 0.34 3.23 -10.64
C VAL A 112 -0.14 4.11 -9.47
N ILE A 113 0.50 5.26 -9.27
CA ILE A 113 0.18 6.17 -8.16
C ILE A 113 -0.22 7.57 -8.63
N GLY A 114 -0.72 8.38 -7.70
CA GLY A 114 -0.98 9.80 -7.90
C GLY A 114 -1.97 10.12 -9.01
N ARG A 115 -1.69 11.18 -9.79
CA ARG A 115 -2.59 11.66 -10.84
C ARG A 115 -2.80 10.64 -11.95
N SER A 116 -1.78 9.85 -12.29
CA SER A 116 -1.89 8.81 -13.30
C SER A 116 -2.85 7.70 -12.89
N ALA A 117 -2.89 7.35 -11.60
CA ALA A 117 -3.89 6.42 -11.07
C ALA A 117 -5.31 6.99 -11.24
N GLN A 118 -5.51 8.28 -10.99
CA GLN A 118 -6.84 8.90 -11.19
C GLN A 118 -7.33 8.79 -12.64
N PHE A 119 -6.43 9.04 -13.60
CA PHE A 119 -6.75 8.82 -15.01
C PHE A 119 -7.06 7.37 -15.32
N LEU A 120 -6.26 6.42 -14.81
CA LEU A 120 -6.47 4.99 -15.06
C LEU A 120 -7.88 4.55 -14.66
N TYR A 121 -8.31 4.86 -13.43
CA TYR A 121 -9.62 4.44 -12.91
C TYR A 121 -10.79 5.11 -13.65
N ARG A 122 -10.65 6.41 -14.00
CA ARG A 122 -11.66 7.12 -14.79
C ARG A 122 -11.78 6.55 -16.20
N LEU A 123 -10.65 6.32 -16.88
CA LEU A 123 -10.61 5.72 -18.22
C LEU A 123 -11.16 4.28 -18.22
N TYR A 124 -10.89 3.51 -17.16
CA TYR A 124 -11.46 2.17 -17.00
C TYR A 124 -12.98 2.18 -16.94
N ALA A 125 -13.55 3.16 -16.22
CA ALA A 125 -14.99 3.37 -16.15
C ALA A 125 -15.57 3.90 -17.49
N GLU A 126 -14.89 4.84 -18.15
CA GLU A 126 -15.28 5.37 -19.48
C GLU A 126 -15.32 4.26 -20.54
N ALA A 127 -14.40 3.30 -20.48
CA ALA A 127 -14.35 2.14 -21.37
C ALA A 127 -15.49 1.12 -21.11
N GLY A 128 -16.29 1.30 -20.06
CA GLY A 128 -17.41 0.43 -19.74
C GLY A 128 -17.00 -1.00 -19.37
N ILE A 129 -15.77 -1.19 -18.87
CA ILE A 129 -15.30 -2.52 -18.49
C ILE A 129 -16.05 -2.98 -17.23
N ASP A 130 -16.57 -4.21 -17.27
CA ASP A 130 -17.21 -4.83 -16.10
C ASP A 130 -16.17 -5.16 -15.02
N ARG A 131 -16.04 -4.25 -14.06
CA ARG A 131 -15.10 -4.32 -12.94
C ARG A 131 -15.34 -5.51 -12.02
N THR A 132 -16.55 -6.07 -12.01
CA THR A 132 -16.85 -7.26 -11.20
C THR A 132 -16.22 -8.54 -11.78
N ARG A 133 -15.85 -8.49 -13.07
CA ARG A 133 -15.22 -9.60 -13.81
C ARG A 133 -13.77 -9.33 -14.16
N ARG A 134 -13.45 -8.07 -14.44
CA ARG A 134 -12.11 -7.58 -14.80
C ARG A 134 -11.80 -6.36 -13.93
N PRO A 135 -11.33 -6.54 -12.69
CA PRO A 135 -10.99 -5.42 -11.82
C PRO A 135 -9.57 -4.91 -12.10
N ILE A 136 -9.32 -3.69 -11.64
CA ILE A 136 -8.00 -3.27 -11.20
C ILE A 136 -7.82 -3.78 -9.76
N ALA A 137 -6.68 -4.41 -9.49
CA ALA A 137 -6.24 -4.89 -8.20
C ALA A 137 -4.98 -4.10 -7.80
N SER A 138 -5.01 -3.39 -6.67
CA SER A 138 -3.94 -2.46 -6.27
C SER A 138 -3.43 -2.71 -4.87
N LEU A 139 -2.16 -2.35 -4.65
CA LEU A 139 -1.50 -2.26 -3.34
C LEU A 139 -1.35 -0.82 -2.84
N THR A 140 -1.56 0.17 -3.72
CA THR A 140 -1.15 1.56 -3.49
C THR A 140 -2.32 2.55 -3.47
N LEU A 141 -3.51 2.14 -3.94
CA LEU A 141 -4.71 2.96 -3.82
C LEU A 141 -5.10 3.10 -2.34
N ALA A 142 -5.45 4.30 -1.89
CA ALA A 142 -6.01 4.51 -0.56
C ALA A 142 -7.34 5.27 -0.63
N GLU A 143 -8.06 5.34 0.49
CA GLU A 143 -9.37 5.99 0.60
C GLU A 143 -9.32 7.49 0.25
N GLY A 144 -8.14 8.11 0.37
CA GLY A 144 -7.85 9.46 -0.11
C GLY A 144 -8.02 9.58 -1.62
N GLU A 145 -7.32 8.75 -2.37
CA GLU A 145 -7.41 8.67 -3.82
C GLU A 145 -8.82 8.29 -4.26
N ILE A 146 -9.47 7.32 -3.60
CA ILE A 146 -10.85 6.91 -3.93
C ILE A 146 -11.81 8.11 -3.83
N ARG A 147 -11.70 8.94 -2.79
CA ARG A 147 -12.52 10.16 -2.67
C ARG A 147 -12.27 11.15 -3.81
N VAL A 148 -11.03 11.32 -4.22
CA VAL A 148 -10.67 12.26 -5.31
C VAL A 148 -11.13 11.72 -6.67
N ILE A 149 -11.04 10.41 -6.88
CA ILE A 149 -11.44 9.73 -8.11
C ILE A 149 -12.97 9.69 -8.25
N GLY A 150 -13.69 9.50 -7.14
CA GLY A 150 -15.13 9.23 -7.12
C GLY A 150 -15.39 7.75 -6.88
N ALA A 151 -16.21 7.42 -5.87
CA ALA A 151 -16.50 6.05 -5.48
C ALA A 151 -17.16 5.25 -6.62
N GLU A 152 -17.94 5.90 -7.47
CA GLU A 152 -18.57 5.35 -8.67
C GLU A 152 -17.54 4.83 -9.68
N HIS A 153 -16.35 5.42 -9.74
CA HIS A 153 -15.24 5.01 -10.60
C HIS A 153 -14.35 3.94 -9.94
N CYS A 154 -14.38 3.82 -8.61
CA CYS A 154 -13.61 2.80 -7.88
C CYS A 154 -14.40 1.51 -7.56
N THR A 155 -15.74 1.57 -7.52
CA THR A 155 -16.58 0.44 -7.11
C THR A 155 -16.35 -0.80 -7.99
N GLY A 156 -16.12 -1.96 -7.37
CA GLY A 156 -15.86 -3.24 -8.04
C GLY A 156 -14.39 -3.56 -8.26
N HIS A 157 -13.48 -2.61 -8.02
CA HIS A 157 -12.04 -2.86 -7.96
C HIS A 157 -11.61 -3.47 -6.62
N VAL A 158 -10.36 -3.93 -6.58
CA VAL A 158 -9.78 -4.64 -5.42
C VAL A 158 -8.61 -3.84 -4.87
N LEU A 159 -8.59 -3.67 -3.55
CA LEU A 159 -7.47 -3.09 -2.81
C LEU A 159 -7.03 -4.09 -1.75
N ALA A 160 -5.74 -4.42 -1.73
CA ALA A 160 -5.12 -5.11 -0.60
C ALA A 160 -4.23 -4.11 0.15
N ALA A 161 -4.61 -3.82 1.39
CA ALA A 161 -3.95 -2.86 2.26
C ALA A 161 -3.83 -3.44 3.67
N PRO A 162 -2.78 -3.07 4.44
CA PRO A 162 -2.64 -3.48 5.84
C PRO A 162 -3.74 -2.88 6.73
N TYR A 163 -4.33 -1.76 6.32
CA TYR A 163 -5.40 -1.08 7.03
C TYR A 163 -6.45 -0.53 6.07
N LEU A 164 -7.71 -0.56 6.50
CA LEU A 164 -8.83 0.17 5.91
C LEU A 164 -9.60 0.88 7.02
N ALA A 165 -10.12 2.06 6.74
CA ALA A 165 -10.91 2.83 7.71
C ALA A 165 -12.19 2.12 8.18
N SER A 166 -12.62 1.08 7.46
CA SER A 166 -13.77 0.25 7.79
C SER A 166 -13.47 -0.92 8.74
N VAL A 167 -12.24 -1.09 9.23
CA VAL A 167 -11.91 -2.12 10.22
C VAL A 167 -12.78 -1.94 11.47
N ASP A 168 -13.46 -3.01 11.90
CA ASP A 168 -14.36 -2.97 13.06
C ASP A 168 -13.62 -3.26 14.35
N SER A 169 -13.05 -2.21 14.96
CA SER A 169 -12.39 -2.27 16.27
C SER A 169 -12.57 -0.96 17.04
N GLY A 170 -12.50 -1.03 18.38
CA GLY A 170 -12.58 0.15 19.24
C GLY A 170 -11.41 1.10 19.02
N GLU A 171 -10.21 0.57 18.79
CA GLU A 171 -9.00 1.30 18.46
C GLU A 171 -9.17 2.09 17.16
N ASN A 172 -9.76 1.47 16.13
CA ASN A 172 -9.99 2.12 14.85
C ASN A 172 -11.06 3.22 14.94
N GLN A 173 -12.20 2.93 15.56
CA GLN A 173 -13.26 3.93 15.76
C GLN A 173 -12.73 5.17 16.49
N ARG A 174 -11.87 4.97 17.50
CA ARG A 174 -11.19 6.07 18.19
C ARG A 174 -10.26 6.84 17.27
N PHE A 175 -9.41 6.15 16.51
CA PHE A 175 -8.48 6.80 15.58
C PHE A 175 -9.21 7.64 14.52
N VAL A 176 -10.22 7.07 13.85
CA VAL A 176 -11.03 7.78 12.86
C VAL A 176 -11.73 8.98 13.46
N GLY A 177 -12.33 8.83 14.66
CA GLY A 177 -12.99 9.91 15.37
C GLY A 177 -12.05 11.06 15.77
N GLU A 178 -10.86 10.75 16.30
CA GLU A 178 -9.86 11.76 16.66
C GLU A 178 -9.27 12.46 15.44
N LEU A 179 -9.07 11.73 14.33
CA LEU A 179 -8.60 12.29 13.08
C LEU A 179 -9.62 13.31 12.52
N ALA A 180 -10.91 12.92 12.49
CA ALA A 180 -12.00 13.80 12.05
C ALA A 180 -12.14 15.03 12.99
N ARG A 181 -12.07 14.84 14.31
CA ARG A 181 -12.14 15.94 15.28
C ARG A 181 -10.99 16.94 15.11
N ARG A 182 -9.79 16.47 14.77
CA ARG A 182 -8.60 17.33 14.63
C ARG A 182 -8.51 18.04 13.28
N PHE A 183 -8.87 17.37 12.20
CA PHE A 183 -8.63 17.86 10.83
C PHE A 183 -9.92 18.09 10.03
N GLY A 184 -11.08 17.88 10.64
CA GLY A 184 -12.40 18.03 10.04
C GLY A 184 -12.85 16.78 9.27
N ASP A 185 -14.17 16.68 9.06
CA ASP A 185 -14.86 15.52 8.47
C ASP A 185 -14.47 15.24 7.01
N ARG A 186 -13.79 16.18 6.34
CA ARG A 186 -13.28 16.00 4.98
C ARG A 186 -11.98 15.19 4.92
N THR A 187 -11.34 14.95 6.06
CA THR A 187 -10.14 14.11 6.16
C THR A 187 -10.53 12.64 6.06
N THR A 188 -9.82 11.84 5.25
CA THR A 188 -9.92 10.38 5.35
C THR A 188 -8.77 9.80 6.13
N ALA A 189 -9.13 8.90 7.04
CA ALA A 189 -8.22 7.86 7.46
C ALA A 189 -7.82 7.01 6.25
N THR A 190 -6.54 6.72 6.14
CA THR A 190 -5.93 5.88 5.12
C THR A 190 -4.89 5.00 5.80
N MET A 191 -4.42 3.97 5.13
CA MET A 191 -3.29 3.19 5.63
C MET A 191 -2.05 4.06 5.92
N TRP A 192 -1.85 5.16 5.18
CA TRP A 192 -0.75 6.09 5.41
C TRP A 192 -0.90 6.90 6.70
N SER A 193 -2.08 7.46 6.95
CA SER A 193 -2.32 8.23 8.18
C SER A 193 -2.39 7.33 9.41
N GLN A 194 -2.92 6.12 9.25
CA GLN A 194 -2.91 5.11 10.30
C GLN A 194 -1.49 4.66 10.63
N THR A 195 -0.64 4.35 9.64
CA THR A 195 0.75 3.91 9.89
C THR A 195 1.53 5.01 10.61
N ALA A 196 1.39 6.26 10.19
CA ALA A 196 2.02 7.40 10.86
C ALA A 196 1.53 7.59 12.30
N TYR A 197 0.21 7.45 12.53
CA TYR A 197 -0.38 7.49 13.86
C TYR A 197 0.19 6.39 14.77
N THR A 198 0.16 5.15 14.29
CA THR A 198 0.67 3.98 15.00
C THR A 198 2.14 4.14 15.36
N GLN A 199 2.95 4.60 14.41
CA GLN A 199 4.37 4.81 14.62
C GLN A 199 4.67 5.80 15.74
N VAL A 200 4.01 6.95 15.75
CA VAL A 200 4.22 7.97 16.81
C VAL A 200 3.83 7.41 18.18
N HIS A 201 2.76 6.62 18.23
CA HIS A 201 2.31 5.96 19.46
C HIS A 201 3.26 4.85 19.93
N MET A 202 3.92 4.13 19.02
CA MET A 202 4.96 3.17 19.36
C MET A 202 6.23 3.87 19.83
N PHE A 203 6.65 4.95 19.16
CA PHE A 203 7.78 5.78 19.56
C PHE A 203 7.60 6.34 20.98
N ALA A 204 6.44 6.90 21.30
CA ALA A 204 6.18 7.46 22.62
C ALA A 204 6.32 6.40 23.74
N ARG A 205 5.84 5.18 23.49
CA ARG A 205 5.97 4.05 24.43
C ARG A 205 7.40 3.56 24.56
N ALA A 206 8.14 3.50 23.45
CA ALA A 206 9.56 3.18 23.45
C ALA A 206 10.35 4.20 24.27
N LEU A 207 10.05 5.50 24.08
CA LEU A 207 10.68 6.59 24.81
C LEU A 207 10.38 6.55 26.31
N GLU A 208 9.13 6.29 26.69
CA GLU A 208 8.72 6.11 28.09
C GLU A 208 9.48 4.95 28.76
N LYS A 209 9.66 3.83 28.05
CA LYS A 209 10.45 2.69 28.54
C LYS A 209 11.95 2.99 28.60
N ALA A 210 12.51 3.66 27.60
CA ALA A 210 13.94 3.92 27.50
C ALA A 210 14.42 4.99 28.48
N GLY A 211 13.58 6.00 28.73
CA GLY A 211 13.92 7.22 29.48
C GLY A 211 14.98 8.08 28.80
N THR A 212 15.20 7.91 27.49
CA THR A 212 16.26 8.58 26.73
C THR A 212 15.97 8.59 25.22
N LEU A 213 16.54 9.57 24.52
CA LEU A 213 16.58 9.65 23.05
C LEU A 213 17.87 9.05 22.46
N ASP A 214 18.71 8.41 23.28
CA ASP A 214 19.84 7.64 22.78
C ASP A 214 19.37 6.56 21.79
N THR A 215 19.94 6.56 20.59
CA THR A 215 19.51 5.74 19.46
C THR A 215 19.48 4.25 19.78
N PHE A 216 20.54 3.73 20.39
CA PHE A 216 20.63 2.31 20.71
C PHE A 216 19.60 1.94 21.78
N ARG A 217 19.53 2.69 22.88
CA ARG A 217 18.60 2.40 23.99
C ARG A 217 17.14 2.57 23.60
N LEU A 218 16.82 3.64 22.88
CA LEU A 218 15.48 3.86 22.34
C LEU A 218 15.11 2.75 21.36
N GLY A 219 16.07 2.35 20.53
CA GLY A 219 15.91 1.23 19.65
C GLY A 219 15.55 -0.05 20.42
N GLN A 220 16.37 -0.46 21.38
CA GLN A 220 16.12 -1.67 22.17
C GLN A 220 14.75 -1.62 22.88
N ALA A 221 14.37 -0.46 23.42
CA ALA A 221 13.06 -0.29 24.03
C ALA A 221 11.89 -0.44 23.03
N ALA A 222 12.08 -0.03 21.76
CA ALA A 222 11.07 -0.18 20.72
C ALA A 222 10.71 -1.65 20.45
N LEU A 223 11.67 -2.58 20.52
CA LEU A 223 11.42 -4.01 20.31
C LEU A 223 10.52 -4.64 21.38
N ALA A 224 10.44 -4.02 22.56
CA ALA A 224 9.57 -4.43 23.65
C ALA A 224 8.22 -3.70 23.65
N VAL A 225 7.93 -2.90 22.62
CA VAL A 225 6.64 -2.21 22.48
C VAL A 225 5.64 -3.16 21.86
N ASP A 226 4.51 -3.26 22.57
CA ASP A 226 3.32 -3.95 22.14
C ASP A 226 2.17 -2.94 22.15
N TYR A 227 1.55 -2.75 20.99
CA TYR A 227 0.57 -1.70 20.80
C TYR A 227 -0.69 -2.19 20.09
N ALA A 228 -1.85 -2.07 20.75
CA ALA A 228 -3.15 -2.20 20.12
C ALA A 228 -3.39 -0.98 19.20
N SER A 229 -3.09 -1.17 17.92
CA SER A 229 -3.21 -0.12 16.89
C SER A 229 -4.54 -0.24 16.14
N PRO A 230 -4.93 0.76 15.33
CA PRO A 230 -6.16 0.72 14.54
C PRO A 230 -6.25 -0.46 13.56
N GLU A 231 -5.11 -0.96 13.06
CA GLU A 231 -5.07 -2.11 12.12
C GLU A 231 -5.01 -3.47 12.84
N GLY A 232 -4.86 -3.44 14.17
CA GLY A 232 -4.61 -4.62 14.99
C GLY A 232 -3.41 -4.44 15.90
N ARG A 233 -3.06 -5.50 16.63
CA ARG A 233 -1.92 -5.50 17.55
C ARG A 233 -0.61 -5.49 16.76
N MET A 234 0.24 -4.50 17.03
CA MET A 234 1.51 -4.25 16.34
C MET A 234 2.68 -4.43 17.30
N MET A 235 3.73 -5.10 16.81
CA MET A 235 5.00 -5.34 17.48
C MET A 235 6.12 -5.34 16.43
N PHE A 236 7.35 -5.02 16.84
CA PHE A 236 8.51 -5.25 15.97
C PHE A 236 9.01 -6.67 16.10
N ASP A 237 9.44 -7.24 14.98
CA ASP A 237 10.23 -8.46 14.96
C ASP A 237 11.61 -8.20 15.58
N GLN A 238 12.09 -9.10 16.44
CA GLN A 238 13.39 -8.98 17.09
C GLN A 238 14.53 -9.44 16.17
N GLU A 239 14.25 -10.24 15.15
CA GLU A 239 15.27 -10.84 14.27
C GLU A 239 15.59 -9.97 13.05
N ASN A 240 14.67 -9.06 12.67
CA ASN A 240 14.74 -8.32 11.40
C ASN A 240 14.85 -6.80 11.62
N ARG A 241 15.70 -6.39 12.56
CA ARG A 241 15.85 -4.99 12.97
C ARG A 241 17.07 -4.29 12.41
#